data_AF-A0A3D3EVB9-F1
#
_entry.id   AF-A0A3D3EVB9-F1
#
_cell.length_a   1.000
_cell.length_b   1.000
_cell.length_c   1.000
_cell.angle_alpha   90.00
_cell.angle_beta   90.00
_cell.angle_gamma   90.00
#
_symmetry.space_group_name_H-M   'P 1'
#
loop_
_entity.id
_entity.type
_entity.pdbx_description
1 polymer ?
#
loop_
_entity_poly.entity_id
_entity_poly.type
_entity_poly.pdbx_seq_one_letter_code
_entity_poly.pdbx_strand_id
1 'polypeptide(L)'
;LFPEGFRNQVHVVLNVLAYDGEVDPANLGVLGASLALSISDIPFHGPIAGLTVGYINDEFVINPAVKLLRDESKMNLTVAGSATSVVMIESAASELSEDTMLDAVYTGHEAIKTLCALQEDFVSACGKEKVEVSLIEWPQELLQKMEDNYGARIAESATILGKQERQDAFDALEAEMLEKHLTEDGEELYAENEKTYKEAFHELIRRYVRASILDKHFRVDGRGLDDIRDITCEIDTLPRVHGSALFTRGETQSLGTVTLGGGSDEQVIDTLEEEYKKSFYLHYNFPPFSVGEAGRMGPTGRRELGHGNL
;
A
#
# COMPACT_ATOMS: atom_id res chain seq x y z
N LEU A 1 10.87 0.55 -5.77
CA LEU A 1 11.46 -0.33 -6.81
C LEU A 1 11.65 0.43 -8.11
N PHE A 2 10.66 1.16 -8.60
CA PHE A 2 10.97 2.27 -9.51
C PHE A 2 11.80 3.34 -8.77
N PRO A 3 12.75 4.01 -9.45
CA PRO A 3 13.49 5.12 -8.86
C PRO A 3 12.54 6.21 -8.36
N GLU A 4 12.89 6.83 -7.23
CA GLU A 4 12.18 8.02 -6.75
C GLU A 4 12.24 9.12 -7.82
N GLY A 5 11.17 9.90 -7.99
CA GLY A 5 11.11 10.90 -9.05
C GLY A 5 10.81 10.37 -10.46
N PHE A 6 10.81 9.06 -10.70
CA PHE A 6 10.40 8.50 -12.00
C PHE A 6 8.89 8.74 -12.22
N ARG A 7 8.52 9.38 -13.33
CA ARG A 7 7.13 9.77 -13.66
C ARG A 7 6.65 9.26 -15.02
N ASN A 8 7.49 8.56 -15.77
CA ASN A 8 7.12 8.02 -17.06
C ASN A 8 6.02 6.97 -16.86
N GLN A 9 5.04 6.96 -17.76
CA GLN A 9 3.97 5.99 -17.72
C GLN A 9 4.51 4.61 -18.08
N VAL A 10 4.35 3.65 -17.17
CA VAL A 10 4.67 2.24 -17.39
C VAL A 10 3.38 1.43 -17.29
N HIS A 11 3.14 0.60 -18.29
CA HIS A 11 1.98 -0.28 -18.33
C HIS A 11 2.45 -1.73 -18.42
N VAL A 12 2.19 -2.50 -17.37
CA VAL A 12 2.48 -3.93 -17.31
C VAL A 12 1.18 -4.69 -17.50
N VAL A 13 1.16 -5.60 -18.47
CA VAL A 13 -0.01 -6.43 -18.80
C VAL A 13 0.39 -7.89 -18.65
N LEU A 14 -0.40 -8.63 -17.86
CA LEU A 14 -0.23 -10.06 -17.65
C LEU A 14 -1.46 -10.77 -18.21
N ASN A 15 -1.24 -11.77 -19.05
CA ASN A 15 -2.31 -12.60 -19.61
C ASN A 15 -2.01 -14.06 -19.27
N VAL A 16 -2.97 -14.73 -18.62
CA VAL A 16 -2.91 -16.18 -18.41
C VAL A 16 -3.30 -16.86 -19.72
N LEU A 17 -2.35 -17.53 -20.36
CA LEU A 17 -2.56 -18.19 -21.66
C LEU A 17 -2.95 -19.66 -21.50
N ALA A 18 -2.50 -20.31 -20.44
CA ALA A 18 -2.81 -21.67 -20.08
C ALA A 18 -2.82 -21.79 -18.55
N TYR A 19 -3.69 -22.67 -18.04
CA TYR A 19 -3.85 -22.94 -16.62
C TYR A 19 -3.96 -24.45 -16.43
N ASP A 20 -3.18 -25.00 -15.50
CA ASP A 20 -3.10 -26.44 -15.23
C ASP A 20 -4.15 -26.92 -14.23
N GLY A 21 -4.84 -25.99 -13.54
CA GLY A 21 -5.82 -26.30 -12.51
C GLY A 21 -5.22 -26.60 -11.13
N GLU A 22 -3.90 -26.52 -10.98
CA GLU A 22 -3.21 -26.88 -9.73
C GLU A 22 -2.48 -25.70 -9.10
N VAL A 23 -1.87 -24.82 -9.90
CA VAL A 23 -0.98 -23.76 -9.41
C VAL A 23 -1.58 -22.37 -9.65
N ASP A 24 -1.78 -21.60 -8.57
CA ASP A 24 -2.28 -20.23 -8.68
C ASP A 24 -1.36 -19.37 -9.58
N PRO A 25 -1.88 -18.82 -10.70
CA PRO A 25 -1.07 -18.02 -11.62
C PRO A 25 -0.70 -16.63 -11.06
N ALA A 26 -1.27 -16.17 -9.94
CA ALA A 26 -1.03 -14.84 -9.39
C ALA A 26 0.46 -14.56 -9.14
N ASN A 27 1.15 -15.49 -8.47
CA ASN A 27 2.58 -15.34 -8.14
C ASN A 27 3.48 -15.54 -9.36
N LEU A 28 3.08 -16.38 -10.32
CA LEU A 28 3.73 -16.44 -11.64
C LEU A 28 3.59 -15.12 -12.38
N GLY A 29 2.46 -14.43 -12.24
CA GLY A 29 2.24 -13.08 -12.73
C GLY A 29 3.22 -12.07 -12.15
N VAL A 30 3.47 -12.11 -10.83
CA VAL A 30 4.47 -11.25 -10.17
C VAL A 30 5.87 -11.53 -10.70
N LEU A 31 6.25 -12.81 -10.82
CA LEU A 31 7.54 -13.22 -11.38
C LEU A 31 7.70 -12.74 -12.83
N GLY A 32 6.67 -12.93 -13.65
CA GLY A 32 6.66 -12.51 -15.05
C GLY A 32 6.75 -10.99 -15.21
N ALA A 33 6.01 -10.22 -14.40
CA ALA A 33 6.09 -8.76 -14.39
C ALA A 33 7.48 -8.27 -13.97
N SER A 34 8.05 -8.83 -12.90
CA SER A 34 9.39 -8.50 -12.44
C SER A 34 10.45 -8.82 -13.48
N LEU A 35 10.40 -10.02 -14.07
CA LEU A 35 11.35 -10.42 -15.09
C LEU A 35 11.25 -9.52 -16.33
N ALA A 36 10.04 -9.23 -16.80
CA ALA A 36 9.80 -8.35 -17.95
C ALA A 36 10.38 -6.94 -17.71
N LEU A 37 10.18 -6.36 -16.53
CA LEU A 37 10.78 -5.08 -16.15
C LEU A 37 12.31 -5.19 -16.04
N SER A 38 12.82 -6.30 -15.50
CA SER A 38 14.25 -6.53 -15.29
C SER A 38 15.02 -6.67 -16.60
N ILE A 39 14.46 -7.34 -17.62
CA ILE A 39 15.09 -7.45 -18.96
C ILE A 39 14.82 -6.25 -19.87
N SER A 40 13.84 -5.40 -19.53
CA SER A 40 13.54 -4.18 -20.27
C SER A 40 14.62 -3.10 -20.06
N ASP A 41 14.51 -2.01 -20.81
CA ASP A 41 15.30 -0.80 -20.66
C ASP A 41 14.73 0.16 -19.59
N ILE A 42 13.59 -0.17 -18.96
CA ILE A 42 12.95 0.66 -17.94
C ILE A 42 13.75 0.63 -16.63
N PRO A 43 14.03 1.79 -16.00
CA PRO A 43 14.65 1.85 -14.68
C PRO A 43 13.84 1.11 -13.61
N PHE A 44 14.42 0.06 -13.04
CA PHE A 44 13.76 -0.79 -12.05
C PHE A 44 14.81 -1.42 -11.12
N HIS A 45 14.68 -1.19 -9.82
CA HIS A 45 15.57 -1.69 -8.76
C HIS A 45 15.11 -3.07 -8.26
N GLY A 46 14.66 -3.94 -9.16
CA GLY A 46 14.39 -5.34 -8.88
C GLY A 46 15.65 -6.20 -9.06
N PRO A 47 15.50 -7.51 -9.34
CA PRO A 47 14.24 -8.24 -9.47
C PRO A 47 13.56 -8.45 -8.11
N ILE A 48 12.25 -8.69 -8.16
CA ILE A 48 11.48 -9.25 -7.04
C ILE A 48 10.80 -10.54 -7.47
N ALA A 49 10.42 -11.36 -6.50
CA ALA A 49 9.53 -12.48 -6.72
C ALA A 49 8.47 -12.54 -5.63
N GLY A 50 7.30 -13.08 -5.98
CA GLY A 50 6.24 -13.41 -5.04
C GLY A 50 6.02 -14.92 -5.02
N LEU A 51 5.62 -15.46 -3.87
CA LEU A 51 5.24 -16.85 -3.70
C LEU A 51 4.22 -17.01 -2.57
N THR A 52 3.61 -18.18 -2.49
CA THR A 52 2.68 -18.54 -1.41
C THR A 52 3.37 -19.50 -0.44
N VAL A 53 3.12 -19.31 0.86
CA VAL A 53 3.51 -20.20 1.95
C VAL A 53 2.23 -20.72 2.60
N GLY A 54 2.07 -22.05 2.59
CA GLY A 54 1.06 -22.76 3.37
C GLY A 54 1.62 -23.28 4.68
N TYR A 55 0.74 -23.60 5.62
CA TYR A 55 1.07 -24.27 6.88
C TYR A 55 0.20 -25.52 7.02
N ILE A 56 0.77 -26.68 6.68
CA ILE A 56 0.06 -27.96 6.52
C ILE A 56 0.78 -29.00 7.36
N ASN A 57 0.04 -29.74 8.20
CA ASN A 57 0.62 -30.73 9.14
C ASN A 57 1.77 -30.18 9.99
N ASP A 58 1.63 -28.93 10.42
CA ASP A 58 2.62 -28.18 11.21
C ASP A 58 3.97 -27.94 10.49
N GLU A 59 3.98 -27.98 9.15
CA GLU A 59 5.13 -27.68 8.31
C GLU A 59 4.83 -26.55 7.32
N PHE A 60 5.86 -25.76 6.98
CA PHE A 60 5.77 -24.74 5.93
C PHE A 60 5.92 -25.37 4.54
N VAL A 61 4.95 -25.11 3.66
CA VAL A 61 4.96 -25.61 2.27
C VAL A 61 5.02 -24.42 1.33
N ILE A 62 6.02 -24.38 0.45
CA ILE A 62 6.18 -23.32 -0.57
C ILE A 62 5.38 -23.67 -1.82
N ASN A 63 4.60 -22.71 -2.31
CA ASN A 63 3.71 -22.83 -3.47
C ASN A 63 2.88 -24.14 -3.46
N PRO A 64 2.12 -24.42 -2.38
CA PRO A 64 1.24 -25.57 -2.36
C PRO A 64 0.20 -25.46 -3.48
N ALA A 65 -0.24 -26.61 -4.00
CA ALA A 65 -1.36 -26.65 -4.95
C ALA A 65 -2.60 -25.99 -4.34
N VAL A 66 -3.39 -25.28 -5.15
CA VAL A 66 -4.55 -24.49 -4.70
C VAL A 66 -5.50 -25.30 -3.84
N LYS A 67 -5.78 -26.54 -4.25
CA LYS A 67 -6.66 -27.45 -3.49
C LYS A 67 -6.10 -27.78 -2.11
N LEU A 68 -4.80 -28.09 -2.03
CA LEU A 68 -4.14 -28.41 -0.76
C LEU A 68 -4.10 -27.18 0.17
N LEU A 69 -3.82 -26.01 -0.41
CA LEU A 69 -3.84 -24.72 0.30
C LEU A 69 -5.22 -24.43 0.89
N ARG A 70 -6.29 -24.65 0.12
CA ARG A 70 -7.67 -24.38 0.56
C ARG A 70 -8.18 -25.39 1.59
N ASP A 71 -7.91 -26.66 1.37
CA ASP A 71 -8.59 -27.74 2.09
C ASP A 71 -7.83 -28.16 3.37
N GLU A 72 -6.50 -28.00 3.41
CA GLU A 72 -5.66 -28.52 4.50
C GLU A 72 -4.78 -27.47 5.20
N SER A 73 -4.50 -26.33 4.56
CA SER A 73 -3.61 -25.32 5.13
C SER A 73 -4.30 -24.46 6.19
N LYS A 74 -3.61 -24.21 7.31
CA LYS A 74 -4.03 -23.22 8.31
C LYS A 74 -3.59 -21.79 7.97
N MET A 75 -2.90 -21.61 6.83
CA MET A 75 -2.35 -20.34 6.41
C MET A 75 -2.32 -20.23 4.89
N ASN A 76 -2.69 -19.08 4.37
CA ASN A 76 -2.43 -18.66 3.01
C ASN A 76 -1.66 -17.33 3.08
N LEU A 77 -0.33 -17.41 3.09
CA LEU A 77 0.56 -16.28 3.16
C LEU A 77 1.20 -16.06 1.79
N THR A 78 0.88 -14.95 1.13
CA THR A 78 1.68 -14.47 0.00
C THR A 78 2.74 -13.52 0.50
N VAL A 79 4.00 -13.80 0.16
CA VAL A 79 5.14 -12.92 0.43
C VAL A 79 5.83 -12.57 -0.87
N ALA A 80 6.19 -11.29 -1.03
CA ALA A 80 7.00 -10.83 -2.14
C ALA A 80 8.18 -9.99 -1.66
N GLY A 81 9.31 -10.10 -2.35
CA GLY A 81 10.57 -9.51 -1.92
C GLY A 81 11.64 -9.51 -3.00
N SER A 82 12.70 -8.73 -2.76
CA SER A 82 13.98 -8.87 -3.46
C SER A 82 14.83 -9.93 -2.76
N ALA A 83 16.04 -10.17 -3.27
CA ALA A 83 17.01 -11.04 -2.61
C ALA A 83 17.42 -10.58 -1.20
N THR A 84 17.22 -9.30 -0.87
CA THR A 84 17.69 -8.69 0.38
C THR A 84 16.58 -8.24 1.31
N SER A 85 15.37 -8.00 0.82
CA SER A 85 14.27 -7.49 1.64
C SER A 85 12.90 -7.98 1.19
N VAL A 86 12.02 -8.18 2.17
CA VAL A 86 10.58 -8.35 1.95
C VAL A 86 9.97 -6.99 1.64
N VAL A 87 9.11 -6.92 0.62
CA VAL A 87 8.45 -5.68 0.18
C VAL A 87 6.94 -5.70 0.37
N MET A 88 6.31 -6.88 0.39
CA MET A 88 4.86 -7.03 0.51
C MET A 88 4.53 -8.37 1.17
N ILE A 89 3.52 -8.34 2.04
CA ILE A 89 2.91 -9.51 2.68
C ILE A 89 1.39 -9.34 2.59
N GLU A 90 0.70 -10.41 2.20
CA GLU A 90 -0.76 -10.54 2.25
C GLU A 90 -1.06 -11.92 2.85
N SER A 91 -1.89 -12.02 3.88
CA SER A 91 -2.10 -13.31 4.55
C SER A 91 -3.47 -13.49 5.18
N ALA A 92 -3.99 -14.72 5.09
CA ALA A 92 -5.07 -15.22 5.93
C ALA A 92 -4.57 -16.44 6.73
N ALA A 93 -4.90 -16.52 8.02
CA ALA A 93 -4.46 -17.61 8.88
C ALA A 93 -5.50 -17.97 9.95
N SER A 94 -5.53 -19.23 10.35
CA SER A 94 -6.39 -19.76 11.41
C SER A 94 -5.73 -19.61 12.78
N GLU A 95 -5.74 -18.39 13.32
CA GLU A 95 -5.30 -18.08 14.71
C GLU A 95 -3.89 -18.64 15.04
N LEU A 96 -2.95 -18.52 14.10
CA LEU A 96 -1.56 -18.92 14.32
C LEU A 96 -0.81 -17.92 15.19
N SER A 97 0.22 -18.39 15.90
CA SER A 97 1.07 -17.52 16.73
C SER A 97 1.89 -16.54 15.88
N GLU A 98 2.26 -15.41 16.47
CA GLU A 98 3.11 -14.41 15.83
C GLU A 98 4.46 -15.00 15.40
N ASP A 99 5.06 -15.87 16.22
CA ASP A 99 6.31 -16.55 15.91
C ASP A 99 6.17 -17.43 14.65
N THR A 100 5.09 -18.21 14.55
CA THR A 100 4.81 -19.04 13.36
C THR A 100 4.62 -18.19 12.11
N MET A 101 3.88 -17.08 12.21
CA MET A 101 3.68 -16.15 11.09
C MET A 101 4.99 -15.51 10.64
N LEU A 102 5.85 -15.14 11.58
CA LEU A 102 7.16 -14.56 11.29
C LEU A 102 8.10 -15.58 10.62
N ASP A 103 8.16 -16.80 11.14
CA ASP A 103 8.94 -17.89 10.55
C ASP A 103 8.47 -18.23 9.13
N ALA A 104 7.16 -18.16 8.87
CA ALA A 104 6.61 -18.34 7.53
C ALA A 104 7.10 -17.28 6.54
N VAL A 105 7.16 -16.01 6.97
CA VAL A 105 7.69 -14.90 6.16
C VAL A 105 9.17 -15.13 5.83
N TYR A 106 9.98 -15.53 6.82
CA TYR A 106 11.40 -15.83 6.58
C TYR A 106 11.60 -17.03 5.66
N THR A 107 10.83 -18.10 5.87
CA THR A 107 10.86 -19.30 5.01
C THR A 107 10.54 -18.93 3.56
N GLY A 108 9.50 -18.13 3.34
CA GLY A 108 9.17 -17.64 2.01
C GLY A 108 10.23 -16.70 1.42
N HIS A 109 10.84 -15.83 2.22
CA HIS A 109 11.91 -14.94 1.75
C HIS A 109 13.16 -15.71 1.29
N GLU A 110 13.54 -16.79 1.97
CA GLU A 110 14.64 -17.64 1.53
C GLU A 110 14.37 -18.27 0.16
N ALA A 111 13.13 -18.74 -0.09
CA ALA A 111 12.74 -19.29 -1.39
C ALA A 111 12.72 -18.21 -2.49
N ILE A 112 12.32 -16.98 -2.18
CA ILE A 112 12.35 -15.82 -3.10
C ILE A 112 13.75 -15.57 -3.65
N LYS A 113 14.81 -15.73 -2.84
CA LYS A 113 16.20 -15.50 -3.30
C LYS A 113 16.56 -16.37 -4.50
N THR A 114 16.06 -17.60 -4.54
CA THR A 114 16.26 -18.52 -5.68
C THR A 114 15.59 -17.99 -6.95
N LEU A 115 14.37 -17.45 -6.82
CA LEU A 115 13.63 -16.86 -7.95
C LEU A 115 14.26 -15.54 -8.42
N CYS A 116 14.82 -14.74 -7.52
CA CYS A 116 15.60 -13.55 -7.88
C CYS A 116 16.87 -13.93 -8.64
N ALA A 117 17.63 -14.94 -8.16
CA ALA A 117 18.83 -15.41 -8.84
C ALA A 117 18.53 -15.91 -10.27
N LEU A 118 17.43 -16.65 -10.45
CA LEU A 118 16.98 -17.06 -11.78
C LEU A 118 16.73 -15.86 -12.70
N GLN A 119 16.07 -14.80 -12.20
CA GLN A 119 15.82 -13.60 -12.99
C GLN A 119 17.12 -12.90 -13.39
N GLU A 120 18.13 -12.86 -12.51
CA GLU A 120 19.45 -12.29 -12.82
C GLU A 120 20.19 -13.06 -13.92
N ASP A 121 20.02 -14.38 -13.99
CA ASP A 121 20.55 -15.19 -15.10
C ASP A 121 19.93 -14.75 -16.44
N PHE A 122 18.63 -14.48 -16.47
CA PHE A 122 17.96 -13.95 -17.67
C PHE A 122 18.42 -12.53 -18.02
N VAL A 123 18.56 -11.64 -17.02
CA VAL A 123 19.08 -10.29 -17.23
C VAL A 123 20.49 -10.34 -17.82
N SER A 124 21.34 -11.22 -17.31
CA SER A 124 22.70 -11.42 -17.83
C SER A 124 22.71 -11.95 -19.27
N ALA A 125 21.75 -12.81 -19.63
CA ALA A 125 21.67 -13.43 -20.95
C ALA A 125 21.04 -12.52 -22.02
N CYS A 126 20.01 -11.73 -21.68
CA CYS A 126 19.22 -10.98 -22.66
C CYS A 126 18.68 -9.63 -22.16
N GLY A 127 19.13 -9.13 -21.01
CA GLY A 127 18.72 -7.83 -20.49
C GLY A 127 19.18 -6.67 -21.37
N LYS A 128 18.29 -5.68 -21.54
CA LYS A 128 18.64 -4.41 -22.19
C LYS A 128 19.33 -3.48 -21.20
N GLU A 129 20.18 -2.60 -21.75
CA GLU A 129 20.74 -1.49 -20.99
C GLU A 129 19.61 -0.59 -20.46
N LYS A 130 19.72 -0.19 -19.18
CA LYS A 130 18.73 0.68 -18.54
C LYS A 130 18.86 2.09 -19.11
N VAL A 131 17.74 2.69 -19.46
CA VAL A 131 17.69 4.10 -19.87
C VAL A 131 18.05 4.95 -18.65
N GLU A 132 19.03 5.83 -18.80
CA GLU A 132 19.26 6.89 -17.83
C GLU A 132 18.10 7.88 -17.89
N VAL A 133 17.47 8.11 -16.74
CA VAL A 133 16.40 9.10 -16.61
C VAL A 133 16.94 10.24 -15.77
N SER A 134 16.89 11.44 -16.32
CA SER A 134 17.06 12.68 -15.57
C SER A 134 15.95 12.79 -14.54
N LEU A 135 16.25 12.41 -13.30
CA LEU A 135 15.36 12.64 -12.18
C LEU A 135 15.37 14.14 -11.87
N ILE A 136 14.21 14.71 -11.57
CA ILE A 136 14.11 16.08 -11.11
C ILE A 136 14.65 16.09 -9.67
N GLU A 137 15.93 16.41 -9.55
CA GLU A 137 16.58 16.65 -8.27
C GLU A 137 16.38 18.10 -7.84
N TRP A 138 16.30 18.29 -6.53
CA TRP A 138 15.96 19.59 -5.97
C TRP A 138 17.27 20.25 -5.57
N PRO A 139 17.48 21.53 -5.87
CA PRO A 139 18.69 22.21 -5.41
C PRO A 139 18.75 22.13 -3.88
N GLN A 140 19.81 21.54 -3.32
CA GLN A 140 19.97 21.46 -1.85
C GLN A 140 19.91 22.84 -1.20
N GLU A 141 20.40 23.87 -1.90
CA GLU A 141 20.31 25.26 -1.47
C GLU A 141 18.86 25.76 -1.34
N LEU A 142 17.96 25.33 -2.23
CA LEU A 142 16.55 25.67 -2.15
C LEU A 142 15.92 25.03 -0.92
N LEU A 143 16.17 23.73 -0.71
CA LEU A 143 15.63 23.01 0.45
C LEU A 143 16.11 23.63 1.76
N GLN A 144 17.41 23.99 1.84
CA GLN A 144 17.96 24.66 3.01
C GLN A 144 17.30 26.03 3.25
N LYS A 145 17.14 26.85 2.20
CA LYS A 145 16.45 28.14 2.32
C LYS A 145 15.00 27.98 2.77
N MET A 146 14.29 26.99 2.24
CA MET A 146 12.92 26.69 2.66
C MET A 146 12.88 26.22 4.11
N GLU A 147 13.84 25.39 4.53
CA GLU A 147 13.96 24.93 5.90
C GLU A 147 14.24 26.08 6.87
N ASP A 148 15.15 26.99 6.52
CA ASP A 148 15.49 28.16 7.34
C ASP A 148 14.28 29.11 7.50
N ASN A 149 13.48 29.26 6.46
CA ASN A 149 12.33 30.17 6.45
C ASN A 149 11.07 29.57 7.08
N TYR A 150 10.81 28.27 6.88
CA TYR A 150 9.53 27.64 7.19
C TYR A 150 9.64 26.46 8.15
N GLY A 151 10.83 25.88 8.37
CA GLY A 151 11.02 24.64 9.13
C GLY A 151 10.44 24.69 10.55
N ALA A 152 10.64 25.81 11.26
CA ALA A 152 10.07 25.99 12.61
C ALA A 152 8.53 25.97 12.60
N ARG A 153 7.90 26.62 11.61
CA ARG A 153 6.44 26.66 11.47
C ARG A 153 5.87 25.33 11.00
N ILE A 154 6.58 24.62 10.11
CA ILE A 154 6.24 23.26 9.70
C ILE A 154 6.26 22.33 10.92
N ALA A 155 7.29 22.44 11.76
CA ALA A 155 7.40 21.64 12.98
C ALA A 155 6.28 21.92 13.98
N GLU A 156 5.88 23.20 14.13
CA GLU A 156 4.75 23.59 14.96
C GLU A 156 3.43 23.04 14.41
N SER A 157 3.15 23.24 13.12
CA SER A 157 1.95 22.72 12.44
C SER A 157 1.86 21.19 12.54
N ALA A 158 2.99 20.48 12.45
CA ALA A 158 3.03 19.02 12.56
C ALA A 158 2.59 18.48 13.94
N THR A 159 2.57 19.34 14.97
CA THR A 159 2.14 18.99 16.33
C THR A 159 0.71 19.41 16.67
N ILE A 160 0.00 20.05 15.73
CA ILE A 160 -1.41 20.41 15.91
C ILE A 160 -2.25 19.14 16.05
N LEU A 161 -3.06 19.11 17.11
CA LEU A 161 -4.03 18.06 17.37
C LEU A 161 -5.26 18.27 16.49
N GLY A 162 -5.73 17.20 15.84
CA GLY A 162 -6.84 17.24 14.89
C GLY A 162 -6.34 17.19 13.44
N LYS A 163 -6.90 16.27 12.65
CA LYS A 163 -6.45 16.08 11.26
C LYS A 163 -6.77 17.29 10.39
N GLN A 164 -7.98 17.85 10.54
CA GLN A 164 -8.43 18.95 9.70
C GLN A 164 -7.66 20.23 10.01
N GLU A 165 -7.53 20.59 11.28
CA GLU A 165 -6.81 21.78 11.73
C GLU A 165 -5.34 21.74 11.32
N ARG A 166 -4.72 20.55 11.38
CA ARG A 166 -3.35 20.35 10.90
C ARG A 166 -3.26 20.49 9.38
N GLN A 167 -4.21 19.94 8.64
CA GLN A 167 -4.23 20.06 7.17
C GLN A 167 -4.40 21.53 6.77
N ASP A 168 -5.35 22.23 7.37
CA ASP A 168 -5.59 23.66 7.11
C ASP A 168 -4.35 24.51 7.43
N ALA A 169 -3.61 24.18 8.49
CA ALA A 169 -2.36 24.85 8.84
C ALA A 169 -1.23 24.58 7.84
N PHE A 170 -1.14 23.36 7.29
CA PHE A 170 -0.18 23.06 6.23
C PHE A 170 -0.56 23.76 4.92
N ASP A 171 -1.83 23.74 4.53
CA ASP A 171 -2.31 24.35 3.30
C ASP A 171 -2.13 25.89 3.34
N ALA A 172 -2.43 26.51 4.48
CA ALA A 172 -2.20 27.94 4.67
C ALA A 172 -0.71 28.31 4.58
N LEU A 173 0.15 27.48 5.19
CA LEU A 173 1.61 27.69 5.16
C LEU A 173 2.18 27.47 3.75
N GLU A 174 1.68 26.47 3.02
CA GLU A 174 2.05 26.22 1.64
C GLU A 174 1.63 27.41 0.76
N ALA A 175 0.40 27.91 0.90
CA ALA A 175 -0.08 29.04 0.12
C ALA A 175 0.73 30.32 0.37
N GLU A 176 1.06 30.62 1.64
CA GLU A 176 1.93 31.74 2.00
C GLU A 176 3.34 31.58 1.41
N MET A 177 3.89 30.37 1.44
CA MET A 177 5.19 30.07 0.87
C MET A 177 5.20 30.32 -0.65
N LEU A 178 4.19 29.81 -1.35
CA LEU A 178 4.04 30.00 -2.79
C LEU A 178 3.86 31.47 -3.16
N GLU A 179 3.03 32.22 -2.42
CA GLU A 179 2.83 33.67 -2.66
C GLU A 179 4.12 34.47 -2.47
N LYS A 180 4.92 34.14 -1.45
CA LYS A 180 6.21 34.79 -1.22
C LYS A 180 7.19 34.52 -2.36
N HIS A 181 7.32 33.26 -2.79
CA HIS A 181 8.19 32.91 -3.92
C HIS A 181 7.73 33.54 -5.23
N LEU A 182 6.42 33.63 -5.47
CA LEU A 182 5.87 34.35 -6.62
C LEU A 182 6.28 35.83 -6.62
N THR A 183 6.27 36.46 -5.44
CA THR A 183 6.65 37.88 -5.28
C THR A 183 8.15 38.11 -5.43
N GLU A 184 8.99 37.21 -4.90
CA GLU A 184 10.45 37.33 -4.91
C GLU A 184 11.09 36.93 -6.25
N ASP A 185 10.62 35.85 -6.88
CA ASP A 185 11.19 35.31 -8.12
C ASP A 185 10.59 35.96 -9.37
N GLY A 186 9.39 36.53 -9.25
CA GLY A 186 8.60 37.02 -10.39
C GLY A 186 7.88 35.89 -11.16
N GLU A 187 6.92 36.25 -12.00
CA GLU A 187 5.99 35.29 -12.64
C GLU A 187 6.69 34.20 -13.46
N GLU A 188 7.76 34.55 -14.19
CA GLU A 188 8.44 33.65 -15.13
C GLU A 188 9.26 32.57 -14.42
N LEU A 189 10.09 32.97 -13.43
CA LEU A 189 10.88 32.03 -12.62
C LEU A 189 10.01 31.21 -11.66
N TYR A 190 8.91 31.77 -11.17
CA TYR A 190 7.97 31.03 -10.33
C TYR A 190 7.26 29.93 -11.12
N ALA A 191 6.77 30.21 -12.33
CA ALA A 191 6.06 29.22 -13.13
C ALA A 191 6.92 27.98 -13.46
N GLU A 192 8.24 28.17 -13.60
CA GLU A 192 9.20 27.08 -13.80
C GLU A 192 9.45 26.24 -12.52
N ASN A 193 9.38 26.87 -11.34
CA ASN A 193 9.78 26.25 -10.07
C ASN A 193 8.62 25.89 -9.13
N GLU A 194 7.38 26.28 -9.42
CA GLU A 194 6.21 26.06 -8.56
C GLU A 194 6.11 24.62 -8.08
N LYS A 195 6.24 23.67 -9.01
CA LYS A 195 6.18 22.24 -8.69
C LYS A 195 7.31 21.82 -7.74
N THR A 196 8.51 22.33 -7.97
CA THR A 196 9.69 22.08 -7.13
C THR A 196 9.48 22.61 -5.72
N TYR A 197 8.88 23.80 -5.57
CA TYR A 197 8.54 24.37 -4.26
C TYR A 197 7.54 23.50 -3.49
N LYS A 198 6.47 23.06 -4.15
CA LYS A 198 5.47 22.16 -3.53
C LYS A 198 6.09 20.83 -3.09
N GLU A 199 6.88 20.20 -3.96
CA GLU A 199 7.55 18.93 -3.65
C GLU A 199 8.55 19.08 -2.49
N ALA A 200 9.35 20.16 -2.48
CA ALA A 200 10.29 20.44 -1.39
C ALA A 200 9.58 20.70 -0.04
N PHE A 201 8.47 21.43 -0.06
CA PHE A 201 7.65 21.66 1.14
C PHE A 201 7.10 20.35 1.72
N HIS A 202 6.57 19.47 0.88
CA HIS A 202 6.06 18.16 1.30
C HIS A 202 7.15 17.26 1.91
N GLU A 203 8.37 17.31 1.38
CA GLU A 203 9.49 16.58 1.98
C GLU A 203 9.94 17.15 3.31
N LEU A 204 9.93 18.48 3.48
CA LEU A 204 10.20 19.08 4.79
C LEU A 204 9.17 18.57 5.80
N ILE A 205 7.87 18.58 5.47
CA ILE A 205 6.83 17.98 6.32
C ILE A 205 7.19 16.54 6.67
N ARG A 206 7.54 15.71 5.67
CA ARG A 206 7.93 14.31 5.87
C ARG A 206 9.13 14.17 6.82
N ARG A 207 10.16 15.00 6.67
CA ARG A 207 11.36 15.00 7.52
C ARG A 207 11.03 15.38 8.95
N TYR A 208 10.30 16.46 9.17
CA TYR A 208 9.93 16.94 10.50
C TYR A 208 9.02 15.95 11.23
N VAL A 209 8.03 15.37 10.54
CA VAL A 209 7.17 14.33 11.12
C VAL A 209 8.00 13.10 11.50
N ARG A 210 8.91 12.67 10.63
CA ARG A 210 9.78 11.51 10.90
C ARG A 210 10.74 11.77 12.06
N ALA A 211 11.37 12.95 12.13
CA ALA A 211 12.26 13.35 13.21
C ALA A 211 11.50 13.44 14.55
N SER A 212 10.27 13.95 14.56
CA SER A 212 9.43 13.96 15.77
C SER A 212 9.23 12.56 16.33
N ILE A 213 8.98 11.57 15.47
CA ILE A 213 8.76 10.19 15.90
C ILE A 213 10.07 9.55 16.40
N LEU A 214 11.17 9.72 15.66
CA LEU A 214 12.45 9.07 15.98
C LEU A 214 13.14 9.70 17.19
N ASP A 215 13.18 11.04 17.27
CA ASP A 215 13.97 11.75 18.27
C ASP A 215 13.13 12.04 19.51
N LYS A 216 11.89 12.51 19.32
CA LYS A 216 11.02 12.93 20.43
C LYS A 216 10.12 11.81 20.92
N HIS A 217 10.02 10.67 20.22
CA HIS A 217 9.14 9.55 20.58
C HIS A 217 7.65 9.94 20.67
N PHE A 218 7.26 11.01 19.98
CA PHE A 218 5.89 11.52 19.93
C PHE A 218 5.37 11.53 18.51
N ARG A 219 4.13 11.06 18.36
CA ARG A 219 3.38 11.08 17.11
C ARG A 219 2.76 12.46 16.87
N VAL A 220 2.37 12.69 15.62
CA VAL A 220 1.73 13.94 15.15
C VAL A 220 0.41 14.28 15.84
N ASP A 221 -0.19 13.34 16.57
CA ASP A 221 -1.42 13.52 17.36
C ASP A 221 -1.15 13.47 18.87
N GLY A 222 0.09 13.69 19.30
CA GLY A 222 0.49 13.79 20.70
C GLY A 222 0.60 12.46 21.44
N ARG A 223 0.27 11.33 20.80
CA ARG A 223 0.34 9.99 21.38
C ARG A 223 1.77 9.46 21.45
N GLY A 224 2.03 8.62 22.45
CA GLY A 224 3.19 7.75 22.51
C GLY A 224 3.15 6.67 21.40
N LEU A 225 4.25 5.93 21.26
CA LEU A 225 4.39 4.92 20.21
C LEU A 225 3.41 3.75 20.39
N ASP A 226 3.15 3.37 21.64
CA ASP A 226 2.30 2.22 21.99
C ASP A 226 0.83 2.61 22.25
N ASP A 227 0.53 3.90 22.30
CA ASP A 227 -0.81 4.39 22.64
C ASP A 227 -1.79 4.18 21.47
N ILE A 228 -2.95 3.60 21.77
CA ILE A 228 -4.09 3.49 20.85
C ILE A 228 -4.98 4.73 20.94
N ARG A 229 -5.70 5.06 19.85
CA ARG A 229 -6.73 6.11 19.87
C ARG A 229 -7.95 5.61 20.64
N ASP A 230 -8.74 6.54 21.16
CA ASP A 230 -10.02 6.25 21.82
C ASP A 230 -10.93 5.42 20.91
N ILE A 231 -11.61 4.44 21.51
CA ILE A 231 -12.49 3.51 20.82
C ILE A 231 -13.90 3.64 21.39
N THR A 232 -14.89 3.76 20.50
CA THR A 232 -16.30 3.61 20.84
C THR A 232 -16.94 2.56 19.94
N CYS A 233 -17.84 1.77 20.53
CA CYS A 233 -18.56 0.71 19.85
C CYS A 233 -20.04 0.81 20.19
N GLU A 234 -20.88 0.87 19.16
CA GLU A 234 -22.33 0.83 19.29
C GLU A 234 -22.88 -0.31 18.43
N ILE A 235 -23.89 -1.01 18.93
CA ILE A 235 -24.59 -2.09 18.23
C ILE A 235 -26.06 -1.70 18.04
N ASP A 236 -26.74 -2.34 17.09
CA ASP A 236 -28.17 -2.13 16.80
C ASP A 236 -28.51 -0.66 16.49
N THR A 237 -27.61 0.02 15.77
CA THR A 237 -27.75 1.43 15.41
C THR A 237 -28.84 1.66 14.34
N LEU A 238 -29.22 0.62 13.59
CA LEU A 238 -30.20 0.70 12.49
C LEU A 238 -31.41 -0.22 12.73
N PRO A 239 -32.67 0.29 12.67
CA PRO A 239 -33.86 -0.42 13.13
C PRO A 239 -34.44 -1.49 12.17
N ARG A 240 -33.83 -1.76 11.00
CA ARG A 240 -34.41 -2.63 9.95
C ARG A 240 -33.40 -3.53 9.22
N VAL A 241 -32.20 -3.69 9.76
CA VAL A 241 -31.19 -4.62 9.24
C VAL A 241 -31.10 -5.83 10.17
N HIS A 242 -30.56 -6.96 9.70
CA HIS A 242 -30.41 -8.14 10.57
C HIS A 242 -29.39 -7.90 11.69
N GLY A 243 -28.36 -7.10 11.43
CA GLY A 243 -27.44 -6.59 12.43
C GLY A 243 -26.76 -5.30 11.97
N SER A 244 -26.38 -4.45 12.92
CA SER A 244 -25.60 -3.24 12.64
C SER A 244 -24.62 -2.95 13.78
N ALA A 245 -23.48 -2.37 13.43
CA ALA A 245 -22.52 -1.86 14.40
C ALA A 245 -21.85 -0.58 13.87
N LEU A 246 -21.65 0.38 14.76
CA LEU A 246 -20.84 1.57 14.51
C LEU A 246 -19.57 1.47 15.36
N PHE A 247 -18.44 1.32 14.68
CA PHE A 247 -17.12 1.27 15.29
C PHE A 247 -16.38 2.57 15.00
N THR A 248 -15.90 3.25 16.04
CA THR A 248 -15.09 4.46 15.90
C THR A 248 -13.78 4.28 16.66
N ARG A 249 -12.65 4.54 15.98
CA ARG A 249 -11.30 4.58 16.57
C ARG A 249 -10.64 5.92 16.22
N GLY A 250 -10.68 6.87 17.15
CA GLY A 250 -10.33 8.27 16.92
C GLY A 250 -11.15 8.85 15.75
N GLU A 251 -10.49 9.42 14.76
CA GLU A 251 -11.12 10.01 13.57
C GLU A 251 -11.49 8.98 12.48
N THR A 252 -11.32 7.67 12.74
CA THR A 252 -11.69 6.62 11.78
C THR A 252 -12.97 5.94 12.25
N GLN A 253 -14.03 6.01 11.43
CA GLN A 253 -15.33 5.41 11.73
C GLN A 253 -15.75 4.42 10.64
N SER A 254 -16.37 3.32 11.05
CA SER A 254 -16.95 2.31 10.16
C SER A 254 -18.36 1.93 10.65
N LEU A 255 -19.33 2.00 9.73
CA LEU A 255 -20.68 1.50 9.93
C LEU A 255 -20.81 0.16 9.18
N GLY A 256 -20.87 -0.93 9.93
CA GLY A 256 -21.09 -2.27 9.40
C GLY A 256 -22.56 -2.68 9.49
N THR A 257 -23.05 -3.39 8.48
CA THR A 257 -24.36 -4.05 8.50
C THR A 257 -24.22 -5.52 8.14
N VAL A 258 -25.07 -6.34 8.74
CA VAL A 258 -25.15 -7.78 8.47
C VAL A 258 -26.51 -8.06 7.83
N THR A 259 -26.50 -8.84 6.76
CA THR A 259 -27.70 -9.36 6.11
C THR A 259 -27.59 -10.86 5.98
N LEU A 260 -28.59 -11.60 6.47
CA LEU A 260 -28.70 -13.04 6.32
C LEU A 260 -29.61 -13.37 5.14
N GLY A 261 -29.23 -14.41 4.39
CA GLY A 261 -29.95 -14.90 3.22
C GLY A 261 -30.05 -16.43 3.22
N GLY A 262 -30.80 -16.97 2.25
CA GLY A 262 -30.90 -18.41 2.00
C GLY A 262 -29.89 -18.88 0.96
N GLY A 263 -29.89 -20.18 0.62
CA GLY A 263 -28.99 -20.74 -0.39
C GLY A 263 -29.18 -20.18 -1.81
N SER A 264 -30.30 -19.50 -2.09
CA SER A 264 -30.49 -18.75 -3.35
C SER A 264 -29.66 -17.46 -3.43
N ASP A 265 -29.18 -16.96 -2.30
CA ASP A 265 -28.40 -15.72 -2.18
C ASP A 265 -26.88 -16.00 -2.18
N GLU A 266 -26.49 -17.26 -2.40
CA GLU A 266 -25.09 -17.66 -2.62
C GLU A 266 -24.55 -17.08 -3.94
N GLN A 267 -23.34 -16.53 -3.91
CA GLN A 267 -22.68 -15.90 -5.04
C GLN A 267 -21.95 -16.99 -5.78
N VAL A 268 -22.36 -17.20 -7.03
CA VAL A 268 -21.64 -18.06 -7.95
C VAL A 268 -20.39 -17.32 -8.39
N ILE A 269 -19.23 -17.94 -8.14
CA ILE A 269 -17.93 -17.44 -8.55
C ILE A 269 -17.49 -18.27 -9.76
N ASP A 270 -17.46 -17.62 -10.91
CA ASP A 270 -16.99 -18.16 -12.18
C ASP A 270 -15.63 -17.54 -12.49
N THR A 271 -14.55 -18.30 -12.29
CA THR A 271 -13.16 -17.85 -12.43
C THR A 271 -12.37 -18.86 -13.26
N LEU A 272 -11.03 -18.80 -13.23
CA LEU A 272 -10.18 -19.80 -13.90
C LEU A 272 -10.27 -21.19 -13.24
N GLU A 273 -10.63 -21.23 -11.96
CA GLU A 273 -10.88 -22.47 -11.20
C GLU A 273 -12.27 -23.04 -11.50
N GLU A 274 -12.57 -24.21 -10.92
CA GLU A 274 -13.92 -24.76 -10.95
C GLU A 274 -14.94 -23.79 -10.33
N GLU A 275 -16.11 -23.67 -10.97
CA GLU A 275 -17.21 -22.85 -10.46
C GLU A 275 -17.57 -23.29 -9.03
N TYR A 276 -17.64 -22.32 -8.12
CA TYR A 276 -18.02 -22.58 -6.73
C TYR A 276 -18.96 -21.51 -6.21
N LYS A 277 -19.59 -21.81 -5.07
CA LYS A 277 -20.49 -20.89 -4.38
C LYS A 277 -19.84 -20.35 -3.12
N LYS A 278 -19.85 -19.03 -2.98
CA LYS A 278 -19.42 -18.34 -1.76
C LYS A 278 -20.65 -17.99 -0.94
N SER A 279 -20.63 -18.29 0.37
CA SER A 279 -21.73 -18.01 1.30
C SER A 279 -21.49 -16.79 2.19
N PHE A 280 -20.24 -16.31 2.25
CA PHE A 280 -19.84 -15.13 3.00
C PHE A 280 -19.34 -14.02 2.08
N TYR A 281 -19.85 -12.80 2.26
CA TYR A 281 -19.38 -11.62 1.53
C TYR A 281 -19.06 -10.51 2.50
N LEU A 282 -18.00 -9.78 2.17
CA LEU A 282 -17.68 -8.52 2.78
C LEU A 282 -17.58 -7.47 1.67
N HIS A 283 -18.48 -6.50 1.70
CA HIS A 283 -18.43 -5.36 0.79
C HIS A 283 -17.93 -4.15 1.57
N TYR A 284 -16.80 -3.60 1.14
CA TYR A 284 -16.23 -2.40 1.68
C TYR A 284 -16.47 -1.24 0.71
N ASN A 285 -17.01 -0.13 1.23
CA ASN A 285 -17.23 1.09 0.46
C ASN A 285 -16.54 2.27 1.16
N PHE A 286 -15.92 3.16 0.39
CA PHE A 286 -15.15 4.30 0.85
C PHE A 286 -15.66 5.59 0.18
N PRO A 287 -16.77 6.15 0.67
CA PRO A 287 -17.35 7.34 0.06
C PRO A 287 -16.45 8.58 0.26
N PRO A 288 -16.45 9.55 -0.68
CA PRO A 288 -15.54 10.71 -0.64
C PRO A 288 -15.82 11.63 0.56
N PHE A 289 -17.07 11.66 1.06
CA PHE A 289 -17.39 12.41 2.27
C PHE A 289 -16.67 11.90 3.52
N SER A 290 -16.18 10.64 3.53
CA SER A 290 -15.43 10.08 4.67
C SER A 290 -14.09 10.78 4.90
N VAL A 291 -13.56 11.45 3.86
CA VAL A 291 -12.33 12.25 3.93
C VAL A 291 -12.62 13.75 3.80
N GLY A 292 -13.89 14.16 3.80
CA GLY A 292 -14.29 15.56 3.66
C GLY A 292 -14.20 16.11 2.23
N GLU A 293 -14.06 15.25 1.23
CA GLU A 293 -13.89 15.67 -0.17
C GLU A 293 -15.16 15.49 -0.99
N ALA A 294 -15.28 16.28 -2.06
CA ALA A 294 -16.26 16.03 -3.12
C ALA A 294 -15.65 15.06 -4.14
N GLY A 295 -16.39 14.00 -4.49
CA GLY A 295 -15.91 12.98 -5.42
C GLY A 295 -17.05 12.29 -6.14
N ARG A 296 -16.72 11.54 -7.19
CA ARG A 296 -17.70 10.76 -7.94
C ARG A 296 -18.14 9.55 -7.12
N MET A 297 -19.45 9.45 -6.86
CA MET A 297 -20.07 8.21 -6.38
C MET A 297 -20.28 7.28 -7.58
N GLY A 298 -19.62 6.13 -7.58
CA GLY A 298 -19.64 5.18 -8.69
C GLY A 298 -19.44 3.73 -8.24
N PRO A 299 -19.14 2.81 -9.17
CA PRO A 299 -18.73 1.45 -8.84
C PRO A 299 -17.51 1.45 -7.94
N THR A 300 -17.36 0.39 -7.13
CA THR A 300 -16.22 0.22 -6.24
C THR A 300 -14.91 0.18 -7.01
N GLY A 301 -13.94 0.97 -6.54
CA GLY A 301 -12.59 0.99 -7.06
C GLY A 301 -11.74 -0.18 -6.58
N ARG A 302 -10.58 -0.36 -7.20
CA ARG A 302 -9.62 -1.43 -6.85
C ARG A 302 -9.23 -1.44 -5.36
N ARG A 303 -9.07 -0.25 -4.76
CA ARG A 303 -8.71 -0.12 -3.34
C ARG A 303 -9.82 -0.61 -2.42
N GLU A 304 -11.07 -0.32 -2.75
CA GLU A 304 -12.23 -0.77 -1.97
C GLU A 304 -12.39 -2.28 -2.04
N LEU A 305 -12.19 -2.88 -3.22
CA LEU A 305 -12.17 -4.33 -3.39
C LEU A 305 -11.04 -4.99 -2.59
N GLY A 306 -9.83 -4.41 -2.62
CA GLY A 306 -8.70 -4.91 -1.83
C GLY A 306 -8.96 -4.85 -0.32
N HIS A 307 -9.41 -3.69 0.19
CA HIS A 307 -9.76 -3.55 1.61
C HIS A 307 -10.94 -4.43 2.06
N GLY A 308 -11.86 -4.79 1.15
CA GLY A 308 -12.95 -5.72 1.45
C GLY A 308 -12.52 -7.18 1.49
N ASN A 309 -11.35 -7.50 0.95
CA ASN A 309 -10.80 -8.86 0.96
C ASN A 309 -9.78 -9.10 2.09
N LEU A 310 -9.11 -8.03 2.54
CA LEU A 310 -8.19 -8.02 3.69
C LEU A 310 -8.92 -8.30 5.01
#